data_AF-A0A7G1IU39-F1
#
_entry.id   AF-A0A7G1IU39-F1
#
_cell.length_a   1.000
_cell.length_b   1.000
_cell.length_c   1.000
_cell.angle_alpha   90.00
_cell.angle_beta   90.00
_cell.angle_gamma   90.00
#
_symmetry.space_group_name_H-M   'P 1'
#
loop_
_entity.id
_entity.type
_entity.pdbx_description
1 polymer ?
#
loop_
_entity_poly.entity_id
_entity_poly.type
_entity_poly.pdbx_seq_one_letter_code
_entity_poly.pdbx_strand_id
1 'polypeptide(L)' 'MISKRLELVASFVPQGAILLDVGSDHAYLPIELVERGQIKSAIAGEVVEGPYQSAVKNVEAHGLKEKSRFV' A
#
# COMPACT_ATOMS: atom_id res chain seq x y z
N MET A 1 -3.91 10.42 3.24
CA MET A 1 -2.87 11.47 3.36
C MET A 1 -1.65 10.90 4.06
N ILE A 2 -0.58 10.67 3.30
CA ILE A 2 0.69 10.11 3.77
C ILE A 2 1.70 11.22 4.11
N SER A 3 2.79 10.87 4.79
CA SER A 3 3.84 11.84 5.16
C SER A 3 4.57 12.41 3.91
N LYS A 4 5.17 13.60 4.03
CA LYS A 4 6.01 14.19 2.94
C LYS A 4 7.09 13.24 2.42
N ARG A 5 7.66 12.42 3.31
CA ARG A 5 8.66 11.40 2.96
C ARG A 5 8.07 10.36 2.02
N LEU A 6 6.90 9.83 2.34
CA LEU A 6 6.22 8.83 1.51
C LEU A 6 5.70 9.46 0.22
N GLU A 7 5.28 10.72 0.24
CA GLU A 7 4.85 11.43 -0.98
C GLU A 7 5.98 11.60 -1.99
N LEU A 8 7.21 11.85 -1.51
CA LEU A 8 8.39 11.88 -2.35
C LEU A 8 8.70 10.50 -2.95
N VAL A 9 8.57 9.42 -2.18
CA VAL A 9 8.74 8.06 -2.73
C VAL A 9 7.67 7.78 -3.78
N ALA A 10 6.44 8.17 -3.50
CA ALA A 10 5.28 7.95 -4.36
C ALA A 10 5.41 8.68 -5.71
N SER A 11 6.14 9.79 -5.79
CA SER A 11 6.38 10.52 -7.05
C SER A 11 7.30 9.78 -8.03
N PHE A 12 8.09 8.81 -7.55
CA PHE A 12 8.93 7.96 -8.40
C PHE A 12 8.22 6.70 -8.90
N VAL A 13 7.01 6.40 -8.39
CA VAL A 13 6.27 5.20 -8.79
C VAL A 13 5.64 5.43 -10.17
N PRO A 14 5.96 4.62 -11.19
CA PRO A 14 5.39 4.79 -12.53
C PRO A 14 3.86 4.60 -12.55
N GLN A 15 3.19 5.38 -13.39
CA GLN A 15 1.75 5.23 -13.62
C GLN A 15 1.41 3.82 -14.12
N GLY A 16 0.43 3.17 -13.51
CA GLY A 16 -0.03 1.83 -13.84
C GLY A 16 0.89 0.69 -13.40
N ALA A 17 1.87 0.95 -12.54
CA ALA A 17 2.76 -0.07 -11.99
C ALA A 17 2.01 -1.09 -11.11
N ILE A 18 2.66 -2.23 -10.85
CA ILE A 18 2.33 -3.14 -9.75
C ILE A 18 3.42 -2.94 -8.69
N LEU A 19 3.04 -2.51 -7.50
CA LEU A 19 3.98 -2.13 -6.44
C LEU A 19 4.23 -3.30 -5.48
N LEU A 20 5.47 -3.49 -5.04
CA LEU A 20 5.81 -4.26 -3.84
C LEU A 20 6.35 -3.28 -2.79
N ASP A 21 5.66 -3.15 -1.66
CA ASP A 21 6.07 -2.35 -0.51
C ASP A 21 6.56 -3.28 0.61
N VAL A 22 7.84 -3.16 0.98
CA VAL A 22 8.51 -4.08 1.91
C VAL A 22 8.60 -3.42 3.29
N GLY A 23 8.03 -4.08 4.31
CA GLY A 23 7.89 -3.52 5.65
C GLY A 23 6.97 -2.30 5.62
N SER A 24 5.79 -2.48 5.02
CA SER A 24 4.90 -1.36 4.78
C SER A 24 4.44 -0.77 6.10
N ASP A 25 4.48 0.55 6.21
CA ASP A 25 3.97 1.24 7.39
C ASP A 25 2.43 1.23 7.33
N HIS A 26 1.83 0.17 7.88
CA HIS A 26 0.37 -0.05 7.91
C HIS A 26 -0.33 0.02 6.55
N ALA A 27 0.39 -0.30 5.46
CA ALA A 27 -0.05 -0.21 4.07
C ALA A 27 -0.53 1.17 3.58
N TYR A 28 -0.13 2.26 4.24
CA TYR A 28 -0.59 3.60 3.84
C TYR A 28 -0.14 4.01 2.44
N LEU A 29 1.12 3.74 2.07
CA LEU A 29 1.62 4.06 0.73
C LEU A 29 0.87 3.31 -0.38
N PRO A 30 0.74 1.96 -0.33
CA PRO A 30 0.03 1.24 -1.37
C PRO A 30 -1.47 1.57 -1.43
N ILE A 31 -2.13 1.81 -0.28
CA ILE A 31 -3.54 2.26 -0.26
C ILE A 31 -3.68 3.59 -1.00
N GLU A 32 -2.90 4.61 -0.62
CA GLU A 32 -2.98 5.94 -1.24
C GLU A 32 -2.73 5.90 -2.75
N LEU A 33 -1.74 5.11 -3.20
CA LEU A 33 -1.41 4.95 -4.63
C LEU A 33 -2.52 4.24 -5.42
N VAL A 34 -3.21 3.26 -4.83
CA VAL A 34 -4.34 2.57 -5.45
C VAL A 34 -5.57 3.49 -5.51
N GLU A 35 -5.87 4.22 -4.43
CA GLU A 35 -7.04 5.10 -4.35
C GLU A 35 -7.00 6.22 -5.39
N ARG A 36 -5.83 6.85 -5.58
CA ARG A 36 -5.65 7.87 -6.61
C ARG A 36 -5.44 7.31 -8.01
N GLY A 37 -5.50 5.99 -8.17
CA GLY A 37 -5.39 5.31 -9.45
C GLY A 37 -3.99 5.38 -10.07
N GLN A 38 -2.94 5.64 -9.28
CA GLN A 38 -1.56 5.71 -9.79
C GLN A 38 -0.99 4.32 -10.08
N ILE A 39 -1.37 3.31 -9.29
CA ILE A 39 -0.95 1.91 -9.50
C ILE A 39 -2.15 1.01 -9.77
N LYS A 40 -1.92 -0.13 -10.43
CA LYS A 40 -2.97 -1.13 -10.72
C LYS A 40 -3.28 -1.98 -9.50
N SER A 41 -2.23 -2.38 -8.79
CA SER A 41 -2.31 -3.21 -7.60
C SER A 41 -1.04 -3.10 -6.78
N ALA A 42 -1.11 -3.55 -5.53
CA ALA A 42 0.02 -3.57 -4.63
C ALA A 42 0.17 -4.91 -3.90
N ILE A 43 1.40 -5.22 -3.54
CA ILE A 43 1.77 -6.24 -2.57
C ILE A 43 2.41 -5.53 -1.38
N ALA A 44 1.88 -5.74 -0.17
CA ALA A 44 2.47 -5.21 1.05
C ALA A 44 3.03 -6.37 1.89
N GLY A 45 4.34 -6.36 2.09
CA GLY A 45 5.08 -7.39 2.80
C GLY A 45 5.31 -7.01 4.26
N GLU A 46 4.85 -7.84 5.21
CA GLU A 46 5.04 -7.62 6.65
C GLU A 46 5.74 -8.82 7.31
N VAL A 47 6.75 -8.55 8.13
CA VAL A 47 7.46 -9.62 8.86
C VAL A 47 6.79 -9.97 10.18
N VAL A 48 6.00 -9.04 10.74
CA VAL A 48 5.41 -9.17 12.08
C VAL A 48 3.89 -9.25 11.97
N GLU A 49 3.29 -10.21 12.69
CA GLU A 49 1.84 -10.48 12.68
C GLU A 49 0.98 -9.25 13.03
N GLY A 50 1.41 -8.44 14.00
CA GLY A 50 0.67 -7.22 14.40
C GLY A 50 0.50 -6.22 13.25
N PRO A 51 1.61 -5.71 12.68
CA PRO A 51 1.59 -4.89 11.47
C PRO A 51 0.84 -5.52 10.30
N TYR A 52 1.00 -6.82 10.06
CA TYR A 52 0.25 -7.56 9.05
C TYR A 52 -1.27 -7.43 9.25
N GLN A 53 -1.77 -7.72 10.45
CA GLN A 53 -3.19 -7.60 10.76
C GLN A 53 -3.71 -6.16 10.63
N SER A 54 -2.90 -5.16 11.03
CA SER A 54 -3.25 -3.75 10.84
C SER A 54 -3.36 -3.38 9.35
N ALA A 55 -2.43 -3.84 8.53
CA ALA A 55 -2.42 -3.59 7.09
C ALA A 55 -3.63 -4.23 6.39
N VAL A 56 -3.97 -5.48 6.74
CA VAL A 56 -5.16 -6.18 6.25
C VAL A 56 -6.43 -5.42 6.60
N LYS A 57 -6.60 -5.01 7.87
CA LYS A 57 -7.77 -4.22 8.30
C LYS A 57 -7.90 -2.90 7.55
N ASN A 58 -6.78 -2.21 7.30
CA ASN A 58 -6.79 -0.96 6.55
C ASN A 58 -7.26 -1.18 5.11
N VAL A 59 -6.75 -2.18 4.40
CA VAL A 59 -7.22 -2.46 3.02
C VAL A 59 -8.67 -2.91 2.99
N GLU A 60 -9.13 -3.68 3.98
CA GLU A 60 -10.54 -4.05 4.11
C GLU A 60 -11.42 -2.82 4.31
N ALA A 61 -11.04 -1.91 5.19
CA ALA A 61 -11.77 -0.68 5.46
C ALA A 61 -11.90 0.23 4.22
N HIS A 62 -10.92 0.20 3.31
CA HIS A 62 -10.95 0.94 2.05
C HIS A 62 -11.53 0.12 0.88
N GLY A 63 -11.97 -1.13 1.10
CA GLY A 63 -12.56 -1.98 0.06
C GLY A 63 -11.58 -2.41 -1.04
N LEU A 64 -10.27 -2.45 -0.76
CA LEU A 64 -9.22 -2.64 -1.75
C LEU A 64 -8.68 -4.08 -1.85
N LYS A 65 -9.37 -5.06 -1.26
CA LYS A 65 -8.93 -6.47 -1.21
C LYS A 65 -8.58 -7.07 -2.58
N GLU A 66 -9.34 -6.74 -3.63
CA GLU A 66 -9.11 -7.25 -4.99
C GLU A 66 -7.91 -6.60 -5.68
N LYS A 67 -7.43 -5.46 -5.17
CA LYS A 67 -6.31 -4.69 -5.73
C LYS A 67 -5.05 -4.75 -4.88
N SER A 68 -5.12 -5.35 -3.69
CA SER A 68 -4.02 -5.39 -2.74
C SER A 68 -3.87 -6.79 -2.16
N ARG A 69 -2.67 -7.36 -2.29
CA ARG A 69 -2.30 -8.63 -1.68
C ARG A 69 -1.32 -8.38 -0.54
N PHE A 70 -1.48 -9.09 0.56
CA PHE A 70 -0.55 -9.05 1.69
C PHE A 70 0.27 -10.33 1.73
N VAL A 71 1.55 -10.22 2.11
CA VAL A 71 2.49 -11.34 2.26
C VAL A 71 3.36 -11.17 3.49
#